data_AF-A0A0G0PEM6-F1
#
_entry.id   AF-A0A0G0PEM6-F1
#
_cell.length_a   1.000
_cell.length_b   1.000
_cell.length_c   1.000
_cell.angle_alpha   90.00
_cell.angle_beta   90.00
_cell.angle_gamma   90.00
#
_symmetry.space_group_name_H-M   'P 1'
#
loop_
_entity.id
_entity.type
_entity.pdbx_description
1 polymer ?
#
loop_
_entity_poly.entity_id
_entity_poly.type
_entity_poly.pdbx_seq_one_letter_code
_entity_poly.pdbx_strand_id
1 'polypeptide(L)'
;MKTKDLPDHINDVSDSILNEVIECEHNGKECSQQCSTAFRILPNELQFYRQMDLALPRLCPNCRHYERLKTINPPKLWHRKCMCGGVESSNKEYKNTIAHSHGSEPCQNEFETAISDEKKEIVYCEKCYQTEFV
;
A
#
# COMPACT_ATOMS: atom_id res chain seq x y z
N MET A 1 -13.41 -1.75 -25.11
CA MET A 1 -11.96 -1.76 -25.34
C MET A 1 -11.31 -2.68 -24.32
N LYS A 2 -10.33 -3.50 -24.73
CA LYS A 2 -9.59 -4.33 -23.78
C LYS A 2 -8.54 -3.50 -23.05
N THR A 3 -8.26 -3.83 -21.79
CA THR A 3 -7.22 -3.11 -21.02
C THR A 3 -5.84 -3.16 -21.65
N LYS A 4 -5.57 -4.20 -22.45
CA LYS A 4 -4.29 -4.40 -23.15
C LYS A 4 -4.05 -3.41 -24.30
N ASP A 5 -5.11 -2.81 -24.82
CA ASP A 5 -5.03 -1.88 -25.95
C ASP A 5 -4.85 -0.42 -25.48
N LEU A 6 -4.90 -0.17 -24.16
CA LEU A 6 -4.67 1.16 -23.59
C LEU A 6 -3.18 1.51 -23.61
N PRO A 7 -2.80 2.68 -24.15
CA PRO A 7 -1.42 3.12 -24.12
C PRO A 7 -0.97 3.43 -22.68
N ASP A 8 0.31 3.24 -22.43
CA ASP A 8 0.91 3.50 -21.12
C ASP A 8 1.06 5.01 -20.83
N HIS A 9 1.16 5.84 -21.87
CA HIS A 9 1.28 7.28 -21.76
C HIS A 9 -0.03 8.00 -22.10
N ILE A 10 -0.36 9.02 -21.30
CA ILE A 10 -1.58 9.81 -21.45
C ILE A 10 -1.60 10.68 -22.73
N ASN A 11 -0.42 11.03 -23.26
CA ASN A 11 -0.29 11.86 -24.46
C ASN A 11 -0.71 11.11 -25.74
N ASP A 12 -0.64 9.78 -25.73
CA ASP A 12 -1.04 8.94 -26.87
C ASP A 12 -2.55 8.66 -26.88
N VAL A 13 -3.28 9.15 -25.87
CA VAL A 13 -4.72 8.97 -25.73
C VAL A 13 -5.49 10.07 -26.45
N SER A 14 -6.27 9.67 -27.46
CA SER A 14 -7.25 10.53 -28.11
C SER A 14 -8.53 10.71 -27.28
N ASP A 15 -9.26 11.81 -27.52
CA ASP A 15 -10.54 12.10 -26.85
C ASP A 15 -11.66 11.09 -27.16
N SER A 16 -11.45 10.22 -28.15
CA SER A 16 -12.37 9.14 -28.53
C SER A 16 -12.69 8.18 -27.36
N ILE A 17 -11.78 8.06 -26.39
CA ILE A 17 -11.95 7.22 -25.19
C ILE A 17 -13.19 7.59 -24.36
N LEU A 18 -13.68 8.83 -24.44
CA LEU A 18 -14.88 9.27 -23.72
C LEU A 18 -16.16 8.52 -24.13
N ASN A 19 -16.19 7.99 -25.36
CA ASN A 19 -17.32 7.22 -25.86
C ASN A 19 -17.13 5.70 -25.69
N GLU A 20 -15.95 5.26 -25.27
CA GLU A 20 -15.61 3.86 -25.17
C GLU A 20 -15.91 3.30 -23.78
N VAL A 21 -16.29 2.02 -23.76
CA VAL A 21 -16.44 1.25 -22.53
C VAL A 21 -15.21 0.38 -22.35
N ILE A 22 -14.49 0.60 -21.26
CA ILE A 22 -13.25 -0.10 -20.92
C ILE A 22 -13.59 -1.28 -20.01
N GLU A 23 -13.13 -2.49 -20.36
CA GLU A 23 -13.26 -3.64 -19.47
C GLU A 23 -12.29 -3.54 -18.30
N CYS A 24 -12.66 -4.05 -17.12
CA CYS A 24 -11.75 -4.17 -15.99
C CYS A 24 -10.84 -5.39 -16.17
N GLU A 25 -9.55 -5.27 -15.88
CA GLU A 25 -8.57 -6.35 -16.02
C GLU A 25 -8.99 -7.66 -15.31
N HIS A 26 -9.66 -7.55 -14.16
CA HIS A 26 -10.14 -8.71 -13.40
C HIS A 26 -11.30 -9.49 -14.04
N ASN A 27 -11.93 -8.95 -15.10
CA ASN A 27 -12.99 -9.61 -15.89
C ASN A 27 -14.15 -10.24 -15.07
N GLY A 28 -14.39 -9.76 -13.85
CA GLY A 28 -15.41 -10.27 -12.92
C GLY A 28 -15.18 -11.69 -12.37
N LYS A 29 -14.19 -12.44 -12.88
CA LYS A 29 -13.99 -13.85 -12.50
C LYS A 29 -13.14 -14.04 -11.25
N GLU A 30 -12.28 -13.07 -10.93
CA GLU A 30 -11.28 -13.20 -9.85
C GLU A 30 -11.34 -12.04 -8.84
N CYS A 31 -12.44 -11.29 -8.78
CA CYS A 31 -12.52 -10.08 -7.98
C CYS A 31 -13.63 -10.13 -6.92
N SER A 32 -13.22 -10.32 -5.66
CA SER A 32 -14.11 -10.25 -4.48
C SER A 32 -14.48 -8.81 -4.07
N GLN A 33 -14.12 -7.80 -4.85
CA GLN A 33 -14.17 -6.38 -4.49
C GLN A 33 -15.33 -5.62 -5.18
N GLN A 34 -16.47 -6.27 -5.43
CA GLN A 34 -17.63 -5.68 -6.12
C GLN A 34 -17.24 -5.01 -7.46
N CYS A 35 -16.57 -5.77 -8.32
CA CYS A 35 -16.11 -5.29 -9.62
C CYS A 35 -17.28 -4.93 -10.53
N SER A 36 -17.27 -3.74 -11.13
CA SER A 36 -18.30 -3.30 -12.09
C SER A 36 -18.14 -3.91 -13.48
N THR A 37 -17.15 -4.80 -13.68
CA THR A 37 -16.67 -5.48 -14.91
C THR A 37 -16.28 -4.57 -16.07
N ALA A 38 -16.96 -3.45 -16.24
CA ALA A 38 -16.64 -2.39 -17.18
C ALA A 38 -16.79 -1.02 -16.51
N PHE A 39 -16.11 -0.02 -17.07
CA PHE A 39 -16.22 1.38 -16.66
C PHE A 39 -15.99 2.31 -17.86
N ARG A 40 -16.41 3.57 -17.69
CA ARG A 40 -16.20 4.65 -18.65
C ARG A 40 -15.47 5.79 -17.97
N ILE A 41 -14.71 6.55 -18.73
CA ILE A 41 -13.99 7.72 -18.25
C ILE A 41 -14.82 8.97 -18.56
N LEU A 42 -14.98 9.85 -17.58
CA LEU A 42 -15.68 11.12 -17.76
C LEU A 42 -14.72 12.20 -18.30
N PRO A 43 -15.22 13.25 -18.98
CA PRO A 43 -14.38 14.33 -19.51
C PRO A 43 -13.50 15.00 -18.44
N ASN A 44 -14.07 15.23 -17.26
CA ASN A 44 -13.35 15.83 -16.14
C ASN A 44 -12.24 14.91 -15.61
N GLU A 45 -12.44 13.59 -15.66
CA GLU A 45 -11.42 12.62 -15.26
C GLU A 45 -10.28 12.59 -16.27
N LEU A 46 -10.58 12.58 -17.58
CA LEU A 46 -9.56 12.63 -18.62
C LEU A 46 -8.71 13.91 -18.53
N GLN A 47 -9.36 15.06 -18.29
CA GLN A 47 -8.66 16.32 -18.07
C GLN A 47 -7.72 16.23 -16.85
N PHE A 48 -8.19 15.65 -15.74
CA PHE A 48 -7.38 15.43 -14.55
C PHE A 48 -6.15 14.56 -14.83
N TYR A 49 -6.32 13.42 -15.53
CA TYR A 49 -5.20 12.53 -15.88
C TYR A 49 -4.16 13.25 -16.75
N ARG A 50 -4.58 14.09 -17.70
CA ARG A 50 -3.67 14.90 -18.53
C ARG A 50 -2.93 15.97 -17.73
N GLN A 51 -3.63 16.68 -16.85
CA GLN A 51 -3.01 17.74 -16.02
C GLN A 51 -1.96 17.18 -15.06
N MET A 52 -2.16 15.94 -14.60
CA MET A 52 -1.26 15.26 -13.66
C MET A 52 -0.21 14.37 -14.34
N ASP A 53 -0.23 14.30 -15.69
CA ASP A 53 0.61 13.39 -16.48
C ASP A 53 0.53 11.93 -16.02
N LEU A 54 -0.69 11.45 -15.77
CA LEU A 54 -0.98 10.12 -15.23
C LEU A 54 -1.58 9.22 -16.29
N ALA A 55 -1.11 7.98 -16.36
CA ALA A 55 -1.70 6.93 -17.18
C ALA A 55 -3.16 6.65 -16.80
N LEU A 56 -3.96 6.24 -17.79
CA LEU A 56 -5.34 5.86 -17.55
C LEU A 56 -5.42 4.55 -16.72
N PRO A 57 -6.40 4.44 -15.82
CA PRO A 57 -6.55 3.25 -14.99
C PRO A 57 -6.96 2.03 -15.84
N ARG A 58 -6.34 0.88 -15.58
CA ARG A 58 -6.74 -0.43 -16.15
C ARG A 58 -7.80 -1.16 -15.31
N LEU A 59 -7.95 -0.73 -14.06
CA LEU A 59 -8.88 -1.29 -13.09
C LEU A 59 -10.07 -0.37 -12.89
N CYS A 60 -11.24 -0.96 -12.63
CA CYS A 60 -12.44 -0.20 -12.32
C CYS A 60 -12.27 0.60 -11.00
N PRO A 61 -13.06 1.67 -10.80
CA PRO A 61 -12.97 2.51 -9.59
C PRO A 61 -13.06 1.73 -8.28
N ASN A 62 -13.93 0.71 -8.21
CA ASN A 62 -14.08 -0.14 -7.02
C ASN A 62 -12.82 -0.97 -6.74
N CYS A 63 -12.29 -1.66 -7.76
CA CYS A 63 -11.07 -2.46 -7.60
C CYS A 63 -9.90 -1.60 -7.13
N ARG A 64 -9.71 -0.41 -7.73
CA ARG A 64 -8.68 0.54 -7.32
C ARG A 64 -8.87 1.01 -5.88
N HIS A 65 -10.11 1.31 -5.49
CA HIS A 65 -10.43 1.71 -4.13
C HIS A 65 -10.07 0.61 -3.13
N TYR A 66 -10.47 -0.64 -3.39
CA TYR A 66 -10.16 -1.75 -2.50
C TYR A 66 -8.67 -2.13 -2.47
N GLU A 67 -7.94 -2.00 -3.57
CA GLU A 67 -6.47 -2.14 -3.56
C GLU A 67 -5.81 -1.09 -2.69
N ARG A 68 -6.25 0.17 -2.78
CA ARG A 68 -5.80 1.23 -1.87
C ARG A 68 -6.13 0.90 -0.41
N LEU A 69 -7.32 0.34 -0.13
CA LEU A 69 -7.66 -0.06 1.24
C LEU A 69 -6.79 -1.21 1.77
N LYS A 70 -6.32 -2.12 0.90
CA LYS A 70 -5.42 -3.22 1.30
C LYS A 70 -4.03 -2.73 1.72
N THR A 71 -3.56 -1.62 1.16
CA THR A 71 -2.25 -1.03 1.53
C THR A 71 -2.32 -0.15 2.76
N ILE A 72 -3.51 0.35 3.11
CA ILE A 72 -3.75 1.14 4.32
C ILE A 72 -3.85 0.19 5.52
N ASN A 73 -3.20 0.58 6.63
CA ASN A 73 -3.38 -0.14 7.88
C ASN A 73 -4.85 -0.06 8.32
N PRO A 74 -5.47 -1.17 8.73
CA PRO A 74 -6.84 -1.13 9.18
C PRO A 74 -6.96 -0.25 10.44
N PRO A 75 -8.15 0.31 10.71
CA PRO A 75 -8.40 1.20 11.85
C PRO A 75 -8.51 0.39 13.15
N LYS A 76 -7.47 -0.39 13.46
CA LYS A 76 -7.34 -1.18 14.67
C LYS A 76 -5.91 -1.00 15.18
N LEU A 77 -5.78 -0.82 16.48
CA LEU A 77 -4.48 -0.83 17.15
C LEU A 77 -4.26 -2.19 17.80
N TRP A 78 -3.03 -2.67 17.73
CA TRP A 78 -2.57 -3.90 18.36
C TRP A 78 -1.56 -3.56 19.45
N HIS A 79 -1.75 -4.16 20.62
CA HIS A 79 -0.81 -4.05 21.74
C HIS A 79 0.41 -4.92 21.47
N ARG A 80 1.61 -4.32 21.45
CA ARG A 80 2.86 -5.02 21.11
C ARG A 80 3.98 -4.66 22.08
N LYS A 81 4.92 -5.60 22.23
CA LYS A 81 6.20 -5.36 22.90
C LYS A 81 7.25 -4.95 21.88
N CYS A 82 8.19 -4.11 22.29
CA CYS A 82 9.31 -3.70 21.46
C CYS A 82 10.12 -4.92 21.01
N MET A 83 10.32 -5.06 19.70
CA MET A 83 11.05 -6.20 19.11
C MET A 83 12.57 -6.03 19.16
N CYS A 84 13.07 -5.14 20.02
CA CYS A 84 14.50 -4.97 20.22
C CYS A 84 15.01 -6.01 21.23
N GLY A 85 15.82 -6.95 20.76
CA GLY A 85 16.49 -7.97 21.58
C GLY A 85 17.90 -7.57 22.02
N GLY A 86 18.22 -6.28 22.04
CA GLY A 86 19.55 -5.77 22.36
C GLY A 86 20.47 -5.80 21.16
N VAL A 87 21.15 -6.92 20.90
CA VAL A 87 22.11 -7.06 19.77
C VAL A 87 21.39 -7.35 18.45
N GLU A 88 20.24 -8.00 18.50
CA GLU A 88 19.44 -8.37 17.33
C GLU A 88 17.95 -8.07 17.57
N SER A 89 17.20 -7.95 16.47
CA SER A 89 15.74 -7.96 16.53
C SER A 89 15.23 -9.31 17.05
N SER A 90 14.06 -9.33 17.70
CA SER A 90 13.42 -10.57 18.18
C SER A 90 13.21 -11.62 17.07
N ASN A 91 13.06 -11.19 15.81
CA ASN A 91 12.94 -12.07 14.64
C ASN A 91 14.30 -12.47 14.04
N LYS A 92 15.42 -11.97 14.57
CA LYS A 92 16.80 -12.20 14.09
C LYS A 92 17.12 -11.71 12.67
N GLU A 93 16.20 -10.99 12.05
CA GLU A 93 16.36 -10.49 10.67
C GLU A 93 17.23 -9.23 10.61
N TYR A 94 17.23 -8.42 11.66
CA TYR A 94 18.02 -7.20 11.75
C TYR A 94 18.98 -7.25 12.94
N LYS A 95 20.23 -6.85 12.71
CA LYS A 95 21.25 -6.70 13.76
C LYS A 95 21.38 -5.23 14.10
N ASN A 96 21.17 -4.90 15.37
CA ASN A 96 21.31 -3.53 15.84
C ASN A 96 22.79 -3.14 15.79
N THR A 97 23.04 -1.94 15.32
CA THR A 97 24.38 -1.36 15.15
C THR A 97 24.83 -0.61 16.40
N ILE A 98 23.89 -0.07 17.17
CA ILE A 98 24.14 0.73 18.36
C ILE A 98 23.61 0.03 19.60
N ALA A 99 24.33 0.14 20.72
CA ALA A 99 23.84 -0.34 22.01
C ALA A 99 22.74 0.59 22.53
N HIS A 100 21.54 0.06 22.74
CA HIS A 100 20.40 0.81 23.27
C HIS A 100 20.46 0.89 24.80
N SER A 101 19.54 1.65 25.42
CA SER A 101 19.54 1.89 26.89
C SER A 101 19.44 0.62 27.74
N HIS A 102 18.98 -0.49 27.16
CA HIS A 102 18.85 -1.80 27.82
C HIS A 102 20.02 -2.75 27.48
N GLY A 103 21.06 -2.27 26.80
CA GLY A 103 22.25 -3.04 26.45
C GLY A 103 21.91 -4.30 25.64
N SER A 104 22.35 -5.46 26.14
CA SER A 104 22.14 -6.77 25.50
C SER A 104 20.81 -7.43 25.87
N GLU A 105 20.05 -6.88 26.82
CA GLU A 105 18.78 -7.45 27.25
C GLU A 105 17.64 -7.00 26.31
N PRO A 106 16.55 -7.78 26.21
CA PRO A 106 15.39 -7.37 25.41
C PRO A 106 14.68 -6.16 26.03
N CYS A 107 14.20 -5.27 25.17
CA CYS A 107 13.45 -4.09 25.58
C CYS A 107 12.09 -4.50 26.15
N GLN A 108 11.79 -4.10 27.39
CA GLN A 108 10.51 -4.39 28.05
C GLN A 108 9.39 -3.40 27.71
N ASN A 109 9.63 -2.41 26.85
CA ASN A 109 8.62 -1.40 26.55
C ASN A 109 7.46 -1.99 25.72
N GLU A 110 6.24 -1.61 26.06
CA GLU A 110 5.01 -2.01 25.37
C GLU A 110 4.28 -0.78 24.84
N PHE A 111 3.64 -0.91 23.68
CA PHE A 111 2.96 0.19 23.00
C PHE A 111 1.93 -0.34 22.01
N GLU A 112 1.04 0.56 21.56
CA GLU A 112 0.03 0.25 20.56
C GLU A 112 0.50 0.68 19.17
N THR A 113 0.27 -0.17 18.17
CA THR A 113 0.59 0.15 16.77
C THR A 113 -0.51 -0.25 15.81
N ALA A 114 -0.52 0.33 14.62
CA ALA A 114 -1.39 -0.07 13.51
C ALA A 114 -0.80 -1.24 12.67
N ILE A 115 0.21 -1.94 13.19
CA ILE A 115 0.87 -3.07 12.51
C ILE A 115 0.39 -4.37 13.17
N SER A 116 -0.30 -5.21 12.41
CA SER A 116 -0.84 -6.49 12.91
C SER A 116 0.26 -7.50 13.24
N ASP A 117 -0.04 -8.45 14.13
CA ASP A 117 0.86 -9.54 14.51
C ASP A 117 1.22 -10.48 13.35
N GLU A 118 0.37 -10.53 12.32
CA GLU A 118 0.60 -11.33 11.11
C GLU A 118 1.63 -10.71 10.16
N LYS A 119 1.91 -9.40 10.28
CA LYS A 119 2.94 -8.74 9.47
C LYS A 119 4.33 -9.10 9.99
N LYS A 120 5.25 -9.34 9.06
CA LYS A 120 6.66 -9.69 9.34
C LYS A 120 7.54 -8.48 9.67
N GLU A 121 6.97 -7.27 9.70
CA GLU A 121 7.70 -6.03 9.95
C GLU A 121 8.25 -6.01 11.39
N ILE A 122 9.50 -5.53 11.55
CA ILE A 122 10.12 -5.35 12.86
C ILE A 122 9.65 -4.02 13.44
N VAL A 123 9.10 -4.04 14.65
CA VAL A 123 8.56 -2.86 15.30
C VAL A 123 9.35 -2.52 16.56
N TYR A 124 10.05 -1.39 16.53
CA TYR A 124 10.73 -0.83 17.69
C TYR A 124 9.88 0.22 18.40
N CYS A 125 10.09 0.36 19.70
CA CYS A 125 9.57 1.52 20.41
C CYS A 125 10.31 2.79 19.98
N GLU A 126 9.67 3.94 20.19
CA GLU A 126 10.20 5.25 19.80
C GLU A 126 11.67 5.45 20.22
N LYS A 127 12.02 5.14 21.47
CA LYS A 127 13.38 5.32 21.98
C LYS A 127 14.42 4.45 21.29
N CYS A 128 14.11 3.18 21.05
CA CYS A 128 15.02 2.26 20.36
C CYS A 128 15.15 2.64 18.89
N TYR A 129 14.06 3.03 18.24
CA TYR A 129 14.07 3.49 16.85
C TYR A 129 14.92 4.76 16.68
N GLN A 130 14.71 5.76 17.54
CA GLN A 130 15.49 7.01 17.52
C GLN A 130 16.97 6.76 17.76
N THR A 131 17.33 5.85 18.65
CA THR A 131 18.75 5.54 18.92
C THR A 131 19.42 4.80 17.76
N GLU A 132 18.67 3.99 17.02
CA GLU A 132 19.22 3.15 15.95
C GLU A 132 19.30 3.86 14.60
N PHE A 133 18.32 4.72 14.27
CA PHE A 133 18.14 5.24 12.92
C PHE A 133 18.24 6.76 12.78
N VAL A 134 18.31 7.52 13.88
CA VAL A 134 18.39 8.99 13.90
C VAL A 134 19.72 9.43 14.48
#